data_AF-A0A2V9YZV0-F1
#
_entry.id   AF-A0A2V9YZV0-F1
#
_cell.length_a   1.000
_cell.length_b   1.000
_cell.length_c   1.000
_cell.angle_alpha   90.00
_cell.angle_beta   90.00
_cell.angle_gamma   90.00
#
_symmetry.space_group_name_H-M   'P 1'
#
loop_
_entity.id
_entity.type
_entity.pdbx_description
1 polymer ?
#
loop_
_entity_poly.entity_id
_entity_poly.type
_entity_poly.pdbx_seq_one_letter_code
_entity_poly.pdbx_strand_id
1 'polypeptide(L)'
;MTKTSNPVSGSVSGVEHPTTRTGVSPLMQSQSLPTHNLVHMGSATAMTDCAVLRIEKKAMVDALHREHTLSDLFMAYLLGRNIRYEEDLVDQLFNSSEKRLARILLLLAHFGKEGVPETVIPKISQETLAEMIGTTRSRVSFFMNRFRKLGFIHYNGGLQVH
;
A
#
# COMPACT_ATOMS: atom_id res chain seq x y z
N MET A 1 56.82 29.26 37.81
CA MET A 1 56.39 28.81 39.15
C MET A 1 54.87 28.79 39.20
N THR A 2 54.29 27.64 39.61
CA THR A 2 53.02 27.46 40.38
C THR A 2 51.72 28.05 39.81
N LYS A 3 50.54 27.44 39.88
CA LYS A 3 50.01 26.18 40.43
C LYS A 3 48.58 26.04 39.87
N THR A 4 48.14 24.81 39.79
CA THR A 4 46.79 24.26 39.59
C THR A 4 45.68 24.87 40.48
N SER A 5 44.45 24.99 39.94
CA SER A 5 43.19 24.61 40.63
C SER A 5 41.96 24.69 39.70
N ASN A 6 41.40 23.53 39.33
CA ASN A 6 39.94 23.34 39.24
C ASN A 6 39.44 23.02 40.67
N PRO A 7 38.14 23.01 41.05
CA PRO A 7 36.95 22.57 40.27
C PRO A 7 35.61 23.29 40.65
N VAL A 8 34.48 22.83 40.09
CA VAL A 8 33.26 22.37 40.81
C VAL A 8 31.99 22.62 39.98
N SER A 9 31.20 21.56 39.84
CA SER A 9 29.86 21.54 39.23
C SER A 9 28.80 22.06 40.21
N GLY A 10 27.71 22.59 39.65
CA GLY A 10 26.53 22.99 40.43
C GLY A 10 25.33 23.18 39.51
N SER A 11 24.54 22.12 39.35
CA SER A 11 23.22 22.14 38.72
C SER A 11 22.16 22.54 39.76
N VAL A 12 21.36 23.57 39.50
CA VAL A 12 20.05 23.76 40.14
C VAL A 12 19.03 24.31 39.14
N SER A 13 17.92 23.59 39.07
CA SER A 13 16.66 23.82 38.35
C SER A 13 15.88 25.02 38.89
N GLY A 14 15.13 25.74 38.03
CA GLY A 14 13.98 26.50 38.53
C GLY A 14 13.36 27.56 37.61
N VAL A 15 12.23 27.18 37.01
CA VAL A 15 10.94 27.91 36.90
C VAL A 15 10.84 29.22 36.09
N GLU A 16 9.80 29.28 35.25
CA GLU A 16 9.44 30.37 34.33
C GLU A 16 8.71 31.59 34.94
N HIS A 17 8.89 32.72 34.21
CA HIS A 17 8.05 33.95 34.03
C HIS A 17 8.03 35.02 35.15
N PRO A 18 8.12 36.34 34.81
CA PRO A 18 6.96 37.09 34.25
C PRO A 18 7.23 38.28 33.28
N THR A 19 6.25 38.47 32.38
CA THR A 19 5.54 39.71 31.92
C THR A 19 6.27 41.06 31.76
N THR A 20 6.15 41.72 30.59
CA THR A 20 5.73 43.15 30.47
C THR A 20 5.25 43.54 29.05
N ARG A 21 3.97 43.95 28.95
CA ARG A 21 3.35 45.07 28.19
C ARG A 21 4.14 45.74 27.03
N THR A 22 3.47 46.03 25.90
CA THR A 22 3.08 47.40 25.42
C THR A 22 2.57 47.35 23.95
N GLY A 23 1.46 48.06 23.65
CA GLY A 23 1.22 48.64 22.32
C GLY A 23 0.01 48.12 21.54
N VAL A 24 -1.16 48.74 21.75
CA VAL A 24 -2.27 48.72 20.78
C VAL A 24 -2.06 49.83 19.74
N SER A 25 -2.07 49.48 18.45
CA SER A 25 -2.41 50.35 17.30
C SER A 25 -2.52 49.52 16.01
N PRO A 26 -3.27 49.98 14.99
CA PRO A 26 -4.37 49.20 14.40
C PRO A 26 -4.19 48.80 12.93
N LEU A 27 -5.04 47.85 12.53
CA LEU A 27 -5.69 47.68 11.21
C LEU A 27 -4.86 47.45 9.93
N MET A 28 -5.27 46.36 9.26
CA MET A 28 -5.14 46.05 7.84
C MET A 28 -3.76 45.63 7.32
N GLN A 29 -3.50 44.32 7.29
CA GLN A 29 -3.54 43.53 6.05
C GLN A 29 -3.01 42.11 6.26
N SER A 30 -3.83 41.18 5.76
CA SER A 30 -3.48 39.94 5.06
C SER A 30 -4.21 38.75 5.67
N GLN A 31 -5.09 38.22 4.84
CA GLN A 31 -5.84 37.01 5.10
C GLN A 31 -4.87 35.85 5.32
N SER A 32 -5.24 35.06 6.32
CA SER A 32 -4.81 33.72 6.63
C SER A 32 -4.66 32.80 5.41
N LEU A 33 -3.55 32.05 5.33
CA LEU A 33 -3.48 30.64 5.74
C LEU A 33 -2.11 30.04 5.39
N PRO A 34 -1.44 29.31 6.29
CA PRO A 34 -0.22 28.57 5.98
C PRO A 34 -0.57 27.22 5.33
N THR A 35 0.47 26.61 4.72
CA THR A 35 0.60 25.22 4.27
C THR A 35 0.24 24.88 2.81
N HIS A 36 1.29 24.62 2.02
CA HIS A 36 1.25 23.56 1.03
C HIS A 36 2.66 22.96 0.83
N ASN A 37 3.24 22.41 1.90
CA ASN A 37 4.36 21.49 1.72
C ASN A 37 3.81 20.22 1.08
N LEU A 38 3.96 20.13 -0.24
CA LEU A 38 3.69 18.92 -1.02
C LEU A 38 4.75 17.89 -0.66
N VAL A 39 4.44 17.02 0.30
CA VAL A 39 5.23 15.83 0.57
C VAL A 39 5.16 14.94 -0.67
N HIS A 40 6.31 14.59 -1.23
CA HIS A 40 6.37 13.59 -2.30
C HIS A 40 5.99 12.23 -1.70
N MET A 41 4.96 11.57 -2.25
CA MET A 41 4.47 10.27 -1.76
C MET A 41 5.46 9.11 -2.00
N GLY A 42 6.59 9.36 -2.65
CA GLY A 42 7.65 8.40 -2.89
C GLY A 42 8.88 9.05 -3.51
N SER A 43 9.98 8.32 -3.55
CA SER A 43 11.19 8.68 -4.31
C SER A 43 11.29 7.81 -5.57
N ALA A 44 11.98 8.31 -6.58
CA ALA A 44 12.33 7.56 -7.77
C ALA A 44 13.85 7.61 -7.94
N THR A 45 14.47 6.46 -8.17
CA THR A 45 15.90 6.34 -8.43
C THR A 45 16.10 5.78 -9.83
N ALA A 46 16.98 6.40 -10.62
CA ALA A 46 17.33 5.88 -11.94
C ALA A 46 18.06 4.53 -11.79
N MET A 47 17.56 3.49 -12.44
CA MET A 47 18.19 2.16 -12.43
C MET A 47 19.30 2.03 -13.48
N THR A 48 19.30 2.93 -14.46
CA THR A 48 20.24 3.03 -15.57
C THR A 48 20.42 4.51 -15.93
N ASP A 49 21.36 4.82 -16.82
CA ASP A 49 21.48 6.17 -17.38
C ASP A 49 20.15 6.60 -18.02
N CYS A 50 19.66 7.78 -17.64
CA CYS A 50 18.37 8.29 -18.10
C CYS A 50 18.39 9.81 -18.31
N ALA A 51 17.60 10.29 -19.27
CA ALA A 51 17.29 11.69 -19.43
C ALA A 51 15.85 11.94 -18.95
N VAL A 52 15.65 13.00 -18.17
CA VAL A 52 14.33 13.37 -17.64
C VAL A 52 13.99 14.78 -18.07
N LEU A 53 12.79 14.95 -18.62
CA LEU A 53 12.24 16.27 -18.90
C LEU A 53 11.57 16.82 -17.64
N ARG A 54 12.06 17.96 -17.15
CA ARG A 54 11.44 18.70 -16.05
C ARG A 54 10.54 19.80 -16.62
N ILE A 55 9.26 19.75 -16.30
CA ILE A 55 8.29 20.78 -16.64
C ILE A 55 7.91 21.51 -15.34
N GLU A 56 7.95 22.84 -15.35
CA GLU A 56 7.50 23.62 -14.20
C GLU A 56 5.99 23.45 -13.99
N LYS A 57 5.56 23.36 -12.73
CA LYS A 57 4.15 23.16 -12.39
C LYS A 57 3.24 24.19 -13.06
N LYS A 58 3.63 25.47 -13.04
CA LYS A 58 2.85 26.55 -13.67
C LYS A 58 2.73 26.34 -15.18
N ALA A 59 3.85 26.06 -15.85
CA ALA A 59 3.87 25.79 -17.29
C ALA A 59 3.00 24.58 -17.66
N MET A 60 3.04 23.50 -16.87
CA MET A 60 2.20 22.32 -17.08
C MET A 60 0.71 22.63 -16.93
N VAL A 61 0.35 23.39 -15.90
CA VAL A 61 -1.05 23.81 -15.66
C VAL A 61 -1.53 24.73 -16.78
N ASP A 62 -0.72 25.69 -17.20
CA ASP A 62 -1.05 26.60 -18.30
C ASP A 62 -1.21 25.83 -19.63
N ALA A 63 -0.35 24.84 -19.90
CA ALA A 63 -0.44 23.99 -21.08
C ALA A 63 -1.69 23.12 -21.08
N LEU A 64 -2.06 22.51 -19.95
CA LEU A 64 -3.30 21.73 -19.83
C LEU A 64 -4.53 22.62 -20.07
N HIS A 65 -4.55 23.85 -19.55
CA HIS A 65 -5.69 24.75 -19.79
C HIS A 65 -5.82 25.21 -21.24
N ARG A 66 -4.70 25.35 -21.95
CA ARG A 66 -4.68 25.88 -23.32
C ARG A 66 -4.84 24.80 -24.38
N GLU A 67 -4.23 23.64 -24.17
CA GLU A 67 -4.17 22.57 -25.16
C GLU A 67 -5.10 21.42 -24.78
N HIS A 68 -6.30 21.41 -25.37
CA HIS A 68 -7.34 20.42 -25.06
C HIS A 68 -6.88 18.98 -25.35
N THR A 69 -6.18 18.74 -26.46
CA THR A 69 -5.64 17.41 -26.81
C THR A 69 -4.66 16.88 -25.76
N LEU A 70 -3.83 17.76 -25.19
CA LEU A 70 -2.92 17.40 -24.10
C LEU A 70 -3.70 17.04 -22.83
N SER A 71 -4.73 17.82 -22.52
CA SER A 71 -5.61 17.56 -21.38
C SER A 71 -6.36 16.24 -21.48
N ASP A 72 -6.90 15.90 -22.65
CA ASP A 72 -7.61 14.64 -22.86
C ASP A 72 -6.66 13.44 -22.71
N LEU A 73 -5.46 13.52 -23.29
CA LEU A 73 -4.44 12.49 -23.15
C LEU A 73 -3.98 12.33 -21.69
N PHE A 74 -3.78 13.44 -21.00
CA PHE A 74 -3.38 13.46 -19.60
C PHE A 74 -4.46 12.88 -18.69
N MET A 75 -5.74 13.21 -18.93
CA MET A 75 -6.88 12.65 -18.21
C MET A 75 -7.03 11.15 -18.44
N ALA A 76 -6.97 10.70 -19.70
CA ALA A 76 -7.02 9.28 -20.03
C ALA A 76 -5.88 8.49 -19.36
N TYR A 77 -4.67 9.06 -19.33
CA TYR A 77 -3.53 8.47 -18.63
C TYR A 77 -3.77 8.36 -17.12
N LEU A 78 -4.26 9.42 -16.46
CA LEU A 78 -4.55 9.40 -15.03
C LEU A 78 -5.63 8.39 -14.67
N LEU A 79 -6.71 8.33 -15.45
CA LEU A 79 -7.79 7.35 -15.25
C LEU A 79 -7.28 5.92 -15.43
N GLY A 80 -6.52 5.64 -16.49
CA GLY A 80 -5.92 4.33 -16.71
C GLY A 80 -4.89 3.95 -15.65
N ARG A 81 -4.21 4.93 -15.03
CA ARG A 81 -3.31 4.69 -13.90
C ARG A 81 -4.09 4.35 -12.63
N ASN A 82 -5.20 5.02 -12.34
CA ASN A 82 -6.02 4.74 -11.16
C ASN A 82 -6.67 3.35 -11.24
N ILE A 83 -7.21 2.97 -12.41
CA ILE A 83 -7.81 1.64 -12.61
C ILE A 83 -6.79 0.54 -12.37
N ARG A 84 -5.59 0.67 -12.95
CA ARG A 84 -4.51 -0.33 -12.77
C ARG A 84 -4.01 -0.40 -11.32
N TYR A 85 -3.94 0.71 -10.60
CA TYR A 85 -3.60 0.67 -9.18
C TYR A 85 -4.67 -0.05 -8.33
N GLU A 86 -5.95 0.16 -8.61
CA GLU A 86 -7.02 -0.56 -7.92
C GLU A 86 -6.96 -2.06 -8.23
N GLU A 87 -6.75 -2.43 -9.51
CA GLU A 87 -6.56 -3.82 -9.93
C GLU A 87 -5.32 -4.45 -9.29
N ASP A 88 -4.17 -3.77 -9.28
CA ASP A 88 -2.93 -4.27 -8.69
C ASP A 88 -3.02 -4.43 -7.16
N LEU A 89 -3.75 -3.54 -6.48
CA LEU A 89 -4.01 -3.66 -5.03
C LEU A 89 -4.95 -4.82 -4.71
N VAL A 90 -6.01 -4.99 -5.51
CA VAL A 90 -6.93 -6.13 -5.43
C VAL A 90 -6.18 -7.43 -5.70
N ASP A 91 -5.39 -7.48 -6.77
CA ASP A 91 -4.59 -8.64 -7.13
C ASP A 91 -3.53 -8.92 -6.06
N GLN A 92 -2.77 -7.95 -5.57
CA GLN A 92 -1.76 -8.21 -4.55
C GLN A 92 -2.38 -8.75 -3.24
N LEU A 93 -3.52 -8.20 -2.82
CA LEU A 93 -4.20 -8.60 -1.59
C LEU A 93 -4.86 -9.99 -1.73
N PHE A 94 -5.43 -10.31 -2.89
CA PHE A 94 -6.18 -11.56 -3.09
C PHE A 94 -5.37 -12.67 -3.73
N ASN A 95 -4.47 -12.37 -4.66
CA ASN A 95 -3.58 -13.34 -5.30
C ASN A 95 -2.67 -14.01 -4.26
N SER A 96 -2.35 -13.36 -3.14
CA SER A 96 -1.60 -14.00 -2.04
C SER A 96 -2.40 -15.11 -1.34
N SER A 97 -3.71 -14.89 -1.11
CA SER A 97 -4.60 -15.87 -0.47
C SER A 97 -5.09 -16.93 -1.47
N GLU A 98 -5.37 -16.54 -2.71
CA GLU A 98 -5.74 -17.43 -3.83
C GLU A 98 -4.61 -18.40 -4.16
N LYS A 99 -3.36 -17.92 -4.28
CA LYS A 99 -2.18 -18.78 -4.50
C LYS A 99 -1.94 -19.73 -3.32
N ARG A 100 -2.15 -19.26 -2.08
CA ARG A 100 -1.97 -20.08 -0.88
C ARG A 100 -3.06 -21.15 -0.77
N LEU A 101 -4.30 -20.82 -1.16
CA LEU A 101 -5.39 -21.79 -1.33
C LEU A 101 -5.02 -22.84 -2.38
N ALA A 102 -4.63 -22.42 -3.59
CA ALA A 102 -4.26 -23.33 -4.67
C ALA A 102 -3.12 -24.28 -4.24
N ARG A 103 -2.10 -23.76 -3.56
CA ARG A 103 -0.99 -24.56 -3.01
C ARG A 103 -1.46 -25.59 -1.98
N ILE A 104 -2.34 -25.20 -1.04
CA ILE A 104 -2.87 -26.13 -0.03
C ILE A 104 -3.75 -27.19 -0.69
N LEU A 105 -4.62 -26.82 -1.63
CA LEU A 105 -5.46 -27.77 -2.35
C LEU A 105 -4.61 -28.78 -3.13
N LEU A 106 -3.57 -28.32 -3.84
CA LEU A 106 -2.62 -29.20 -4.50
C LEU A 106 -1.93 -30.11 -3.48
N LEU A 107 -1.38 -29.57 -2.39
CA LEU A 107 -0.72 -30.38 -1.36
C LEU A 107 -1.65 -31.46 -0.81
N LEU A 108 -2.89 -31.11 -0.47
CA LEU A 108 -3.90 -32.03 0.05
C LEU A 108 -4.30 -33.10 -0.98
N ALA A 109 -4.34 -32.77 -2.26
CA ALA A 109 -4.59 -33.73 -3.35
C ALA A 109 -3.41 -34.67 -3.62
N HIS A 110 -2.22 -34.37 -3.09
CA HIS A 110 -1.04 -35.25 -3.19
C HIS A 110 -0.83 -36.08 -1.91
N PHE A 111 -1.57 -35.82 -0.82
CA PHE A 111 -1.55 -36.61 0.42
C PHE A 111 -2.49 -37.84 0.31
N GLY A 112 -2.22 -38.72 -0.64
CA GLY A 112 -2.85 -40.04 -0.78
C GLY A 112 -2.00 -41.16 -0.15
N LYS A 113 -2.64 -42.26 0.26
CA LYS A 113 -1.95 -43.45 0.79
C LYS A 113 -1.00 -44.02 -0.28
N GLU A 114 0.29 -44.09 0.07
CA GLU A 114 1.33 -44.89 -0.61
C GLU A 114 1.25 -44.93 -2.15
N GLY A 115 1.73 -43.85 -2.79
CA GLY A 115 2.22 -43.93 -4.18
C GLY A 115 1.19 -43.74 -5.30
N VAL A 116 -0.10 -43.54 -4.99
CA VAL A 116 -1.12 -43.15 -5.98
C VAL A 116 -1.57 -41.70 -5.71
N PRO A 117 -1.46 -40.78 -6.68
CA PRO A 117 -1.99 -39.43 -6.53
C PRO A 117 -3.52 -39.50 -6.44
N GLU A 118 -4.03 -39.47 -5.21
CA GLU A 118 -5.45 -39.45 -4.93
C GLU A 118 -5.98 -38.03 -5.14
N THR A 119 -6.51 -37.76 -6.32
CA THR A 119 -7.01 -36.42 -6.71
C THR A 119 -8.16 -35.88 -5.83
N VAL A 120 -8.61 -36.65 -4.84
CA VAL A 120 -9.73 -36.33 -3.95
C VAL A 120 -9.20 -35.81 -2.61
N ILE A 121 -9.49 -34.55 -2.31
CA ILE A 121 -9.13 -33.93 -1.04
C ILE A 121 -10.04 -34.48 0.09
N PRO A 122 -9.48 -34.86 1.26
CA PRO A 122 -10.25 -35.21 2.45
C PRO A 122 -11.30 -34.15 2.79
N LYS A 123 -12.41 -34.51 3.43
CA LYS A 123 -13.48 -33.54 3.77
C LYS A 123 -12.99 -32.50 4.79
N ILE A 124 -12.39 -31.42 4.30
CA ILE A 124 -11.96 -30.24 5.06
C ILE A 124 -12.98 -29.13 4.81
N SER A 125 -13.38 -28.45 5.89
CA SER A 125 -14.31 -27.33 5.79
C SER A 125 -13.63 -26.08 5.19
N GLN A 126 -14.40 -25.23 4.53
CA GLN A 126 -13.89 -23.94 4.05
C GLN A 126 -13.50 -22.99 5.21
N GLU A 127 -14.08 -23.18 6.40
CA GLU A 127 -13.70 -22.47 7.63
C GLU A 127 -12.24 -22.78 7.98
N THR A 128 -11.91 -24.08 8.03
CA THR A 128 -10.56 -24.57 8.32
C THR A 128 -9.57 -24.13 7.24
N LEU A 129 -9.95 -24.18 5.96
CA LEU A 129 -9.11 -23.64 4.88
C LEU A 129 -8.83 -22.15 5.08
N ALA A 130 -9.84 -21.37 5.47
CA ALA A 130 -9.70 -19.94 5.70
C ALA A 130 -8.71 -19.63 6.83
N GLU A 131 -8.78 -20.37 7.94
CA GLU A 131 -7.82 -20.28 9.04
C GLU A 131 -6.39 -20.63 8.58
N MET A 132 -6.22 -21.73 7.85
CA MET A 132 -4.90 -22.16 7.35
C MET A 132 -4.28 -21.17 6.35
N ILE A 133 -5.11 -20.47 5.59
CA ILE A 133 -4.65 -19.51 4.57
C ILE A 133 -4.50 -18.11 5.17
N GLY A 134 -5.10 -17.83 6.32
CA GLY A 134 -5.14 -16.50 6.93
C GLY A 134 -6.08 -15.55 6.18
N THR A 135 -7.27 -16.03 5.82
CA THR A 135 -8.31 -15.27 5.12
C THR A 135 -9.69 -15.56 5.69
N THR A 136 -10.76 -15.03 5.09
CA THR A 136 -12.14 -15.27 5.53
C THR A 136 -12.78 -16.45 4.78
N ARG A 137 -13.76 -17.12 5.39
CA ARG A 137 -14.56 -18.17 4.73
C ARG A 137 -15.20 -17.69 3.43
N SER A 138 -15.70 -16.45 3.39
CA SER A 138 -16.32 -15.87 2.19
C SER A 138 -15.33 -15.74 1.02
N ARG A 139 -14.07 -15.39 1.30
CA ARG A 139 -12.99 -15.35 0.30
C ARG A 139 -12.68 -16.74 -0.23
N VAL A 140 -12.58 -17.75 0.64
CA VAL A 140 -12.38 -19.14 0.22
C VAL A 140 -13.51 -19.59 -0.70
N SER A 141 -14.77 -19.35 -0.33
CA SER A 141 -15.93 -19.70 -1.17
C SER A 141 -15.87 -19.02 -2.55
N PHE A 142 -15.51 -17.74 -2.60
CA PHE A 142 -15.32 -17.01 -3.84
C PHE A 142 -14.26 -17.66 -4.74
N PHE A 143 -13.08 -17.99 -4.20
CA PHE A 143 -12.00 -18.64 -4.95
C PHE A 143 -12.39 -20.03 -5.42
N MET A 144 -13.02 -20.85 -4.56
CA MET A 144 -13.49 -22.19 -4.93
C MET A 144 -14.50 -22.13 -6.09
N ASN A 145 -15.43 -21.17 -6.07
CA ASN A 145 -16.35 -20.96 -7.19
C ASN A 145 -15.63 -20.54 -8.48
N ARG A 146 -14.59 -19.71 -8.38
CA ARG A 146 -13.76 -19.32 -9.53
C ARG A 146 -12.99 -20.50 -10.10
N PHE A 147 -12.30 -21.28 -9.25
CA PHE A 147 -11.57 -22.49 -9.65
C PHE A 147 -12.49 -23.51 -10.32
N ARG A 148 -13.73 -23.66 -9.82
CA ARG A 148 -14.74 -24.50 -10.46
C ARG A 148 -15.12 -23.99 -11.85
N LYS A 149 -15.35 -22.68 -12.01
CA LYS A 149 -15.67 -22.08 -13.32
C LYS A 149 -14.53 -22.22 -14.33
N LEU A 150 -13.28 -22.22 -13.86
CA LEU A 150 -12.08 -22.41 -14.67
C LEU A 150 -11.74 -23.89 -14.92
N GLY A 151 -12.46 -24.83 -14.31
CA GLY A 151 -12.24 -26.27 -14.47
C GLY A 151 -11.09 -26.84 -13.64
N PHE A 152 -10.49 -26.06 -12.74
CA PHE A 152 -9.39 -26.51 -11.87
C PHE A 152 -9.86 -27.45 -10.75
N ILE A 153 -11.14 -27.35 -10.36
CA ILE A 153 -11.72 -28.23 -9.34
C ILE A 153 -13.14 -28.70 -9.71
N HIS A 154 -13.49 -29.91 -9.26
CA HIS A 154 -14.83 -30.49 -9.40
C HIS A 154 -15.37 -31.06 -8.07
N TYR A 155 -16.69 -31.06 -7.90
CA TYR A 155 -17.37 -31.64 -6.75
C TYR A 155 -18.12 -32.91 -7.16
N ASN A 156 -17.44 -34.06 -7.14
CA ASN A 156 -18.02 -35.37 -7.47
C ASN A 156 -17.93 -36.32 -6.27
N GLY A 157 -18.76 -36.11 -5.25
CA GLY A 157 -18.71 -36.89 -3.99
C GLY A 157 -17.54 -36.53 -3.05
N GLY A 158 -16.61 -35.71 -3.54
CA GLY A 158 -15.49 -35.09 -2.83
C GLY A 158 -14.95 -33.93 -3.67
N LEU A 159 -13.97 -33.20 -3.16
CA LEU A 159 -13.31 -32.13 -3.89
C LEU A 159 -12.16 -32.71 -4.73
N GLN A 160 -12.30 -32.67 -6.05
CA GLN A 160 -11.27 -33.11 -6.99
C GLN A 160 -10.48 -31.91 -7.52
N VAL A 161 -9.15 -32.04 -7.60
CA VAL A 161 -8.23 -31.02 -8.17
C VAL A 161 -7.56 -31.57 -9.44
N HIS A 162 -7.44 -30.74 -10.47
CA HIS A 162 -6.83 -31.08 -11.77
C HIS A 162 -5.52 -30.34 -12.03
#